data_AF-A0A7D5PCF3-F1
#
_entry.id   AF-A0A7D5PCF3-F1
#
_cell.length_a   1.000
_cell.length_b   1.000
_cell.length_c   1.000
_cell.angle_alpha   90.00
_cell.angle_beta   90.00
_cell.angle_gamma   90.00
#
_symmetry.space_group_name_H-M   'P 1'
#
loop_
_entity.id
_entity.type
_entity.pdbx_description
1 polymer ?
#
loop_
_entity_poly.entity_id
_entity_poly.type
_entity_poly.pdbx_seq_one_letter_code
_entity_poly.pdbx_strand_id
1 'polypeptide(L)'
;MRRSSVALAALLLVGATATLALTGTLPVGDSATNDSADSGLFGGRATATPASDADGDGLPDGVERAEYDTDPESNDTDGDGLGDGVELERGLDPTAADTDDDGLPNGRELEVGTNATLADSDDDGLEDGAEVERGTDPTVADSDDDGLVDGREVDFGTDPTAADTDGDGLADGREVELGVNPTAADTDDDGLEDGAEVDRGTDPSVADTDGDGLVDGRETDLGTNATLLDTDGDGLPDGREVEGATDPLTADTDGDGLVDGREADLGTNATVPDTDGDGLVDGREVDIGANATLADSDDDGLTDGEEVGRGTDPTVADTDDDGLPDGEELARGTNATLPDTDGDGLVDGRELELGGDPTVADTDDDGLADGREADLGTNLTLADTDGDGLPDGAEVAGRTRGGARLPDADPLHKDLYVQISVSENAEAFDEGELADFREAWADMPVSNPDGESGIAVHADQGALNRSITVASDRDYAALKRQYDDESFMGNRSSVYHLVTVVGLDTEWAGRAPAPGTFAVVGTQYHTEFDGTSYRTFIAVHELLHNVVGRLDEENRCPSEHGGRGGAYHTCEGYLSYDDPGAAQFLPESVAAELERDGLLKRLELTR
;
A
#
# COMPACT_ATOMS: atom_id res chain seq x y z
N MET A 1 -32.76 24.83 -30.57
CA MET A 1 -34.14 25.03 -30.06
C MET A 1 -34.00 25.92 -28.83
N ARG A 2 -34.41 27.21 -28.85
CA ARG A 2 -35.76 27.72 -28.45
C ARG A 2 -36.24 27.06 -27.14
N ARG A 3 -36.67 27.74 -26.07
CA ARG A 3 -37.12 29.12 -25.84
C ARG A 3 -37.46 29.30 -24.33
N SER A 4 -37.26 30.53 -23.82
CA SER A 4 -38.18 31.36 -22.98
C SER A 4 -38.52 30.91 -21.53
N SER A 5 -38.32 31.69 -20.45
CA SER A 5 -38.67 33.09 -20.06
C SER A 5 -40.03 33.26 -19.35
N VAL A 6 -40.05 34.14 -18.31
CA VAL A 6 -41.16 34.98 -17.72
C VAL A 6 -41.99 34.33 -16.59
N ALA A 7 -42.45 34.94 -15.47
CA ALA A 7 -42.62 36.30 -14.88
C ALA A 7 -42.66 36.16 -13.32
N LEU A 8 -42.38 37.13 -12.42
CA LEU A 8 -42.76 38.55 -12.19
C LEU A 8 -44.20 38.82 -11.66
N ALA A 9 -44.31 39.25 -10.39
CA ALA A 9 -45.28 40.22 -9.81
C ALA A 9 -44.84 40.50 -8.34
N ALA A 10 -44.43 41.69 -7.88
CA ALA A 10 -45.00 43.04 -7.87
C ALA A 10 -46.18 43.22 -6.89
N LEU A 11 -45.93 43.92 -5.76
CA LEU A 11 -46.92 44.75 -5.08
C LEU A 11 -46.25 46.06 -4.59
N LEU A 12 -47.00 47.15 -4.73
CA LEU A 12 -46.60 48.55 -4.81
C LEU A 12 -47.46 49.34 -3.82
N LEU A 13 -46.89 50.25 -3.02
CA LEU A 13 -47.58 51.39 -2.38
C LEU A 13 -46.48 52.43 -2.06
N VAL A 14 -46.15 53.37 -2.94
CA VAL A 14 -46.75 54.72 -3.15
C VAL A 14 -46.82 55.58 -1.89
N GLY A 15 -45.97 56.61 -1.84
CA GLY A 15 -46.09 57.77 -0.96
C GLY A 15 -44.94 58.74 -1.23
N ALA A 16 -45.12 59.65 -2.19
CA ALA A 16 -44.09 60.58 -2.64
C ALA A 16 -44.43 62.04 -2.26
N THR A 17 -43.37 62.82 -2.02
CA THR A 17 -43.28 64.31 -2.12
C THR A 17 -44.03 65.09 -1.03
N ALA A 18 -43.63 66.29 -0.58
CA ALA A 18 -42.80 67.33 -1.16
C ALA A 18 -42.30 68.30 -0.06
N THR A 19 -41.04 68.73 -0.15
CA THR A 19 -40.50 69.93 0.51
C THR A 19 -41.17 71.17 -0.09
N LEU A 20 -41.76 72.04 0.74
CA LEU A 20 -42.23 73.35 0.30
C LEU A 20 -41.78 74.44 1.28
N ALA A 21 -40.72 75.15 0.88
CA ALA A 21 -40.38 76.45 1.43
C ALA A 21 -41.45 77.46 0.99
N LEU A 22 -41.96 78.26 1.93
CA LEU A 22 -42.77 79.44 1.61
C LEU A 22 -42.24 80.64 2.40
N THR A 23 -41.52 81.49 1.68
CA THR A 23 -41.26 82.88 2.04
C THR A 23 -42.51 83.72 1.72
N GLY A 24 -42.87 84.66 2.61
CA GLY A 24 -44.01 85.54 2.39
C GLY A 24 -44.13 86.61 3.47
N THR A 25 -43.67 87.81 3.13
CA THR A 25 -43.70 89.04 3.92
C THR A 25 -45.04 89.80 3.89
N LEU A 26 -45.39 90.43 5.03
CA LEU A 26 -46.14 91.70 5.24
C LEU A 26 -47.67 91.72 4.94
N PRO A 27 -48.50 92.62 5.55
CA PRO A 27 -48.14 93.95 6.07
C PRO A 27 -48.76 94.44 7.40
N VAL A 28 -48.22 95.58 7.81
CA VAL A 28 -48.68 96.60 8.78
C VAL A 28 -50.15 96.97 8.59
N GLY A 29 -50.87 97.11 9.71
CA GLY A 29 -52.22 97.65 9.80
C GLY A 29 -52.41 98.41 11.12
N ASP A 30 -52.23 99.72 11.02
CA ASP A 30 -52.41 100.76 12.03
C ASP A 30 -53.89 100.91 12.43
N SER A 31 -54.20 101.06 13.73
CA SER A 31 -55.47 101.65 14.20
C SER A 31 -55.38 102.02 15.67
N ALA A 32 -54.91 103.23 15.92
CA ALA A 32 -55.24 103.97 17.12
C ALA A 32 -56.75 104.27 17.20
N THR A 33 -57.37 104.02 18.36
CA THR A 33 -58.37 104.95 18.90
C THR A 33 -58.26 105.01 20.42
N ASN A 34 -57.85 106.18 20.87
CA ASN A 34 -57.93 106.70 22.21
C ASN A 34 -59.35 107.28 22.40
N ASP A 35 -60.08 106.86 23.43
CA ASP A 35 -61.13 107.68 24.08
C ASP A 35 -61.40 107.09 25.48
N SER A 36 -60.84 107.69 26.53
CA SER A 36 -61.45 108.74 27.36
C SER A 36 -62.60 108.26 28.26
N ALA A 37 -62.24 108.09 29.53
CA ALA A 37 -62.95 108.50 30.74
C ALA A 37 -64.48 108.28 30.84
N ASP A 38 -64.88 107.49 31.84
CA ASP A 38 -65.85 107.98 32.81
C ASP A 38 -65.58 107.43 34.22
N SER A 39 -66.01 108.25 35.16
CA SER A 39 -65.62 108.44 36.53
C SER A 39 -66.73 108.00 37.49
N GLY A 40 -66.36 107.50 38.68
CA GLY A 40 -67.32 107.19 39.73
C GLY A 40 -66.69 106.38 40.88
N LEU A 41 -65.89 106.97 41.77
CA LEU A 41 -66.30 107.68 42.98
C LEU A 41 -66.32 106.77 44.23
N PHE A 42 -65.68 107.28 45.29
CA PHE A 42 -65.44 106.71 46.64
C PHE A 42 -64.26 105.74 46.71
N GLY A 43 -63.15 106.04 47.38
CA GLY A 43 -62.92 107.00 48.45
C GLY A 43 -62.07 106.29 49.49
N GLY A 44 -60.76 106.48 49.45
CA GLY A 44 -59.86 105.77 50.35
C GLY A 44 -58.42 105.97 49.95
N ARG A 45 -57.92 107.18 50.21
CA ARG A 45 -56.49 107.47 50.16
C ARG A 45 -55.85 106.75 51.35
N ALA A 46 -55.53 105.48 51.19
CA ALA A 46 -54.49 104.84 51.96
C ALA A 46 -53.19 105.19 51.24
N THR A 47 -52.39 106.03 51.87
CA THR A 47 -50.95 106.04 51.65
C THR A 47 -50.49 104.62 51.98
N ALA A 48 -50.38 103.75 50.98
CA ALA A 48 -49.49 102.62 51.09
C ALA A 48 -48.12 103.24 51.27
N THR A 49 -47.59 103.13 52.48
CA THR A 49 -46.16 103.01 52.69
C THR A 49 -45.60 102.09 51.60
N PRO A 50 -44.42 102.33 51.02
CA PRO A 50 -43.74 101.23 50.32
C PRO A 50 -43.82 100.05 51.28
N ALA A 51 -44.43 98.96 50.83
CA ALA A 51 -44.48 97.76 51.65
C ALA A 51 -43.02 97.46 52.00
N SER A 52 -42.72 97.24 53.29
CA SER A 52 -41.36 96.85 53.63
C SER A 52 -41.08 95.53 52.94
N ASP A 53 -39.87 95.45 52.45
CA ASP A 53 -39.22 94.35 51.74
C ASP A 53 -37.81 94.41 52.36
N ALA A 54 -37.62 93.59 53.39
CA ALA A 54 -36.55 93.77 54.37
C ALA A 54 -35.20 93.17 53.92
N ASP A 55 -35.22 92.14 53.08
CA ASP A 55 -34.03 91.55 52.43
C ASP A 55 -33.83 92.03 50.99
N GLY A 56 -34.83 92.64 50.35
CA GLY A 56 -34.71 93.27 49.04
C GLY A 56 -34.82 92.31 47.86
N ASP A 57 -35.45 91.16 48.04
CA ASP A 57 -35.62 90.10 47.03
C ASP A 57 -36.74 90.41 46.01
N GLY A 58 -37.58 91.42 46.32
CA GLY A 58 -38.70 91.86 45.49
C GLY A 58 -40.07 91.42 46.00
N LEU A 59 -40.14 90.65 47.08
CA LEU A 59 -41.36 90.27 47.79
C LEU A 59 -41.59 91.18 49.01
N PRO A 60 -42.79 91.74 49.20
CA PRO A 60 -43.06 92.50 50.41
C PRO A 60 -43.22 91.61 51.65
N ASP A 61 -42.70 92.02 52.82
CA ASP A 61 -42.77 91.26 54.09
C ASP A 61 -44.19 90.78 54.47
N GLY A 62 -45.21 91.52 54.03
CA GLY A 62 -46.60 91.20 54.30
C GLY A 62 -47.16 90.07 53.43
N VAL A 63 -46.59 89.88 52.24
CA VAL A 63 -46.95 88.85 51.26
C VAL A 63 -46.20 87.56 51.57
N GLU A 64 -44.90 87.64 51.82
CA GLU A 64 -44.03 86.54 52.23
C GLU A 64 -44.66 85.69 53.35
N ARG A 65 -44.94 86.31 54.51
CA ARG A 65 -45.57 85.61 55.65
C ARG A 65 -47.02 85.16 55.45
N ALA A 66 -47.75 85.75 54.50
CA ALA A 66 -49.20 85.57 54.40
C ALA A 66 -49.62 84.65 53.25
N GLU A 67 -48.80 84.53 52.22
CA GLU A 67 -49.13 83.85 50.96
C GLU A 67 -48.10 82.78 50.58
N TYR A 68 -46.80 83.02 50.81
CA TYR A 68 -45.72 82.13 50.34
C TYR A 68 -44.96 81.42 51.47
N ASP A 69 -45.18 81.79 52.74
CA ASP A 69 -44.53 81.23 53.94
C ASP A 69 -43.00 81.36 53.96
N THR A 70 -42.48 82.38 53.26
CA THR A 70 -41.05 82.73 53.20
C THR A 70 -40.59 83.63 54.36
N ASP A 71 -39.28 83.66 54.64
CA ASP A 71 -38.66 84.46 55.71
C ASP A 71 -38.29 85.88 55.22
N PRO A 72 -39.00 86.95 55.67
CA PRO A 72 -38.78 88.32 55.18
C PRO A 72 -37.43 88.96 55.49
N GLU A 73 -36.55 88.25 56.21
CA GLU A 73 -35.18 88.68 56.46
C GLU A 73 -34.14 87.86 55.65
N SER A 74 -34.57 86.91 54.83
CA SER A 74 -33.73 86.01 54.01
C SER A 74 -34.20 86.01 52.55
N ASN A 75 -33.36 86.52 51.65
CA ASN A 75 -33.70 86.61 50.22
C ASN A 75 -33.81 85.25 49.49
N ASP A 76 -33.64 84.16 50.22
CA ASP A 76 -33.51 82.75 49.83
C ASP A 76 -33.87 81.96 51.10
N THR A 77 -35.13 81.54 51.19
CA THR A 77 -35.74 80.99 52.39
C THR A 77 -35.30 79.56 52.66
N ASP A 78 -35.15 78.74 51.60
CA ASP A 78 -34.80 77.32 51.71
C ASP A 78 -33.30 77.04 51.51
N GLY A 79 -32.55 78.02 51.03
CA GLY A 79 -31.09 78.00 50.95
C GLY A 79 -30.55 77.24 49.74
N ASP A 80 -31.32 77.11 48.67
CA ASP A 80 -30.94 76.38 47.45
C ASP A 80 -30.07 77.21 46.47
N GLY A 81 -29.92 78.51 46.73
CA GLY A 81 -29.15 79.45 45.92
C GLY A 81 -29.97 80.23 44.88
N LEU A 82 -31.28 80.00 44.81
CA LEU A 82 -32.26 80.81 44.10
C LEU A 82 -33.02 81.67 45.14
N GLY A 83 -33.43 82.87 44.75
CA GLY A 83 -34.11 83.76 45.69
C GLY A 83 -35.63 83.66 45.57
N ASP A 84 -36.35 83.83 46.68
CA ASP A 84 -37.80 83.61 46.77
C ASP A 84 -38.59 84.35 45.66
N GLY A 85 -38.27 85.62 45.44
CA GLY A 85 -38.85 86.40 44.35
C GLY A 85 -38.59 85.84 42.95
N VAL A 86 -37.41 85.25 42.70
CA VAL A 86 -37.01 84.64 41.42
C VAL A 86 -37.69 83.29 41.22
N GLU A 87 -37.83 82.49 42.27
CA GLU A 87 -38.51 81.21 42.26
C GLU A 87 -39.98 81.37 41.87
N LEU A 88 -40.68 82.34 42.47
CA LEU A 88 -42.07 82.64 42.12
C LEU A 88 -42.23 83.17 40.69
N GLU A 89 -41.25 83.92 40.16
CA GLU A 89 -41.25 84.33 38.76
C GLU A 89 -41.09 83.13 37.80
N ARG A 90 -40.40 82.08 38.24
CA ARG A 90 -40.16 80.84 37.49
C ARG A 90 -41.21 79.75 37.75
N GLY A 91 -42.07 79.95 38.75
CA GLY A 91 -43.13 79.01 39.13
C GLY A 91 -42.66 77.87 40.02
N LEU A 92 -41.53 78.03 40.71
CA LEU A 92 -40.99 77.10 41.72
C LEU A 92 -41.52 77.47 43.12
N ASP A 93 -41.39 76.56 44.08
CA ASP A 93 -41.82 76.76 45.48
C ASP A 93 -40.65 77.30 46.31
N PRO A 94 -40.69 78.57 46.79
CA PRO A 94 -39.58 79.21 47.51
C PRO A 94 -39.32 78.66 48.92
N THR A 95 -39.95 77.55 49.26
CA THR A 95 -39.75 76.85 50.53
C THR A 95 -39.24 75.41 50.33
N ALA A 96 -39.04 75.00 49.08
CA ALA A 96 -38.60 73.68 48.67
C ALA A 96 -37.32 73.76 47.84
N ALA A 97 -36.20 73.50 48.51
CA ALA A 97 -34.87 73.62 47.92
C ALA A 97 -34.60 72.71 46.71
N ASP A 98 -35.41 71.69 46.50
CA ASP A 98 -35.32 70.67 45.46
C ASP A 98 -36.78 70.29 45.12
N THR A 99 -37.25 70.69 43.94
CA THR A 99 -38.68 70.66 43.58
C THR A 99 -39.13 69.30 43.06
N ASP A 100 -38.25 68.54 42.40
CA ASP A 100 -38.53 67.22 41.84
C ASP A 100 -37.89 66.06 42.63
N ASP A 101 -37.20 66.37 43.73
CA ASP A 101 -36.65 65.43 44.72
C ASP A 101 -35.57 64.50 44.13
N ASP A 102 -34.80 64.97 43.14
CA ASP A 102 -33.76 64.22 42.43
C ASP A 102 -32.37 64.34 43.09
N GLY A 103 -32.25 65.22 44.09
CA GLY A 103 -31.02 65.49 44.83
C GLY A 103 -30.20 66.68 44.33
N LEU A 104 -30.64 67.38 43.28
CA LEU A 104 -30.05 68.59 42.73
C LEU A 104 -30.89 69.83 43.12
N PRO A 105 -30.36 70.76 43.93
CA PRO A 105 -31.15 71.91 44.35
C PRO A 105 -31.51 72.85 43.18
N ASN A 106 -32.69 73.51 43.20
CA ASN A 106 -33.20 74.26 42.03
C ASN A 106 -32.23 75.35 41.55
N GLY A 107 -31.56 76.02 42.49
CA GLY A 107 -30.52 77.00 42.17
C GLY A 107 -29.33 76.41 41.40
N ARG A 108 -28.95 75.16 41.68
CA ARG A 108 -27.88 74.43 41.00
C ARG A 108 -28.32 73.90 39.64
N GLU A 109 -29.56 73.43 39.53
CA GLU A 109 -30.13 72.98 38.25
C GLU A 109 -30.07 74.06 37.17
N LEU A 110 -30.45 75.29 37.53
CA LEU A 110 -30.30 76.45 36.62
C LEU A 110 -28.84 76.77 36.25
N GLU A 111 -27.88 76.43 37.11
CA GLU A 111 -26.45 76.63 36.83
C GLU A 111 -25.92 75.60 35.82
N VAL A 112 -26.34 74.33 35.96
CA VAL A 112 -25.92 73.25 35.07
C VAL A 112 -26.78 73.15 33.80
N GLY A 113 -27.94 73.81 33.79
CA GLY A 113 -28.81 73.95 32.60
C GLY A 113 -29.97 72.96 32.55
N THR A 114 -30.23 72.25 33.64
CA THR A 114 -31.32 71.28 33.80
C THR A 114 -32.64 71.95 34.20
N ASN A 115 -33.71 71.17 34.28
CA ASN A 115 -35.06 71.66 34.59
C ASN A 115 -35.53 71.21 35.97
N ALA A 116 -35.62 72.18 36.89
CA ALA A 116 -36.11 72.08 38.27
C ALA A 116 -37.55 71.60 38.51
N THR A 117 -38.12 70.87 37.58
CA THR A 117 -39.41 70.19 37.73
C THR A 117 -39.41 68.80 37.08
N LEU A 118 -38.26 68.37 36.55
CA LEU A 118 -38.00 67.10 35.89
C LEU A 118 -36.72 66.52 36.49
N ALA A 119 -36.87 65.46 37.29
CA ALA A 119 -35.76 64.76 37.92
C ALA A 119 -34.71 64.17 36.94
N ASP A 120 -35.03 64.10 35.65
CA ASP A 120 -34.18 63.56 34.57
C ASP A 120 -34.45 64.44 33.34
N SER A 121 -33.50 65.30 33.01
CA SER A 121 -33.64 66.38 32.04
C SER A 121 -33.44 65.94 30.59
N ASP A 122 -32.72 64.84 30.34
CA ASP A 122 -32.43 64.31 29.00
C ASP A 122 -33.09 62.95 28.69
N ASP A 123 -33.82 62.38 29.65
CA ASP A 123 -34.68 61.18 29.57
C ASP A 123 -33.88 59.91 29.25
N ASP A 124 -32.69 59.80 29.83
CA ASP A 124 -31.76 58.68 29.65
C ASP A 124 -31.91 57.59 30.74
N GLY A 125 -32.59 57.92 31.84
CA GLY A 125 -32.88 57.05 32.97
C GLY A 125 -31.98 57.28 34.21
N LEU A 126 -31.08 58.26 34.19
CA LEU A 126 -30.29 58.73 35.33
C LEU A 126 -30.81 60.11 35.77
N GLU A 127 -30.94 60.31 37.08
CA GLU A 127 -31.47 61.57 37.62
C GLU A 127 -30.39 62.66 37.61
N ASP A 128 -30.74 63.93 37.34
CA ASP A 128 -29.77 65.03 37.12
C ASP A 128 -28.82 65.19 38.34
N GLY A 129 -29.35 65.04 39.55
CA GLY A 129 -28.55 65.01 40.78
C GLY A 129 -27.53 63.87 40.85
N ALA A 130 -27.91 62.68 40.36
CA ALA A 130 -27.07 61.49 40.33
C ALA A 130 -25.97 61.57 39.25
N GLU A 131 -26.26 62.26 38.15
CA GLU A 131 -25.34 62.58 37.06
C GLU A 131 -24.24 63.55 37.50
N VAL A 132 -24.63 64.67 38.12
CA VAL A 132 -23.69 65.65 38.66
C VAL A 132 -22.76 65.03 39.72
N GLU A 133 -23.25 64.06 40.50
CA GLU A 133 -22.42 63.31 41.46
C GLU A 133 -21.39 62.38 40.77
N ARG A 134 -21.77 61.76 39.66
CA ARG A 134 -20.92 60.85 38.86
C ARG A 134 -19.96 61.58 37.93
N GLY A 135 -20.29 62.82 37.57
CA GLY A 135 -19.48 63.65 36.67
C GLY A 135 -19.91 63.59 35.20
N THR A 136 -21.10 63.06 34.91
CA THR A 136 -21.76 63.12 33.60
C THR A 136 -22.42 64.49 33.36
N ASP A 137 -22.84 64.77 32.13
CA ASP A 137 -23.55 65.99 31.75
C ASP A 137 -25.07 65.76 31.75
N PRO A 138 -25.84 66.32 32.71
CA PRO A 138 -27.28 66.05 32.86
C PRO A 138 -28.19 66.63 31.78
N THR A 139 -27.59 67.02 30.66
CA THR A 139 -28.31 67.51 29.48
C THR A 139 -27.95 66.71 28.22
N VAL A 140 -27.14 65.66 28.37
CA VAL A 140 -26.61 64.80 27.33
C VAL A 140 -26.74 63.35 27.76
N ALA A 141 -27.73 62.66 27.19
CA ALA A 141 -28.08 61.29 27.51
C ALA A 141 -26.98 60.22 27.30
N ASP A 142 -25.82 60.58 26.76
CA ASP A 142 -24.69 59.69 26.45
C ASP A 142 -23.43 60.57 26.54
N SER A 143 -22.83 60.59 27.73
CA SER A 143 -21.81 61.56 28.13
C SER A 143 -20.47 61.36 27.45
N ASP A 144 -20.15 60.14 27.01
CA ASP A 144 -18.88 59.80 26.36
C ASP A 144 -19.00 59.43 24.87
N ASP A 145 -20.21 59.50 24.31
CA ASP A 145 -20.58 59.29 22.91
C ASP A 145 -20.26 57.86 22.39
N ASP A 146 -20.36 56.84 23.24
CA ASP A 146 -20.05 55.45 22.89
C ASP A 146 -21.25 54.66 22.33
N GLY A 147 -22.47 55.20 22.51
CA GLY A 147 -23.73 54.63 22.06
C GLY A 147 -24.54 53.90 23.14
N LEU A 148 -24.06 53.84 24.38
CA LEU A 148 -24.77 53.45 25.59
C LEU A 148 -25.13 54.73 26.37
N VAL A 149 -26.36 54.81 26.86
CA VAL A 149 -26.80 56.00 27.61
C VAL A 149 -26.40 55.87 29.07
N ASP A 150 -26.08 56.97 29.76
CA ASP A 150 -25.50 56.98 31.12
C ASP A 150 -26.35 56.17 32.12
N GLY A 151 -27.67 56.30 32.05
CA GLY A 151 -28.60 55.49 32.86
C GLY A 151 -28.48 53.98 32.63
N ARG A 152 -28.24 53.55 31.39
CA ARG A 152 -28.00 52.13 31.04
C ARG A 152 -26.61 51.67 31.43
N GLU A 153 -25.61 52.52 31.33
CA GLU A 153 -24.25 52.22 31.74
C GLU A 153 -24.18 51.87 33.23
N VAL A 154 -24.88 52.65 34.06
CA VAL A 154 -25.04 52.33 35.49
C VAL A 154 -25.70 50.97 35.71
N ASP A 155 -26.67 50.57 34.89
CA ASP A 155 -27.33 49.26 34.95
C ASP A 155 -26.39 48.10 34.55
N PHE A 156 -25.52 48.32 33.56
CA PHE A 156 -24.51 47.34 33.12
C PHE A 156 -23.25 47.34 34.01
N GLY A 157 -23.06 48.39 34.82
CA GLY A 157 -21.91 48.54 35.70
C GLY A 157 -20.68 49.15 35.03
N THR A 158 -20.87 49.79 33.88
CA THR A 158 -19.85 50.54 33.14
C THR A 158 -19.65 51.94 33.71
N ASP A 159 -18.59 52.65 33.29
CA ASP A 159 -18.30 54.03 33.67
C ASP A 159 -18.86 55.01 32.62
N PRO A 160 -19.92 55.79 32.95
CA PRO A 160 -20.58 56.70 31.99
C PRO A 160 -19.73 57.86 31.44
N THR A 161 -18.47 57.90 31.79
CA THR A 161 -17.53 58.93 31.34
C THR A 161 -16.35 58.34 30.55
N ALA A 162 -16.38 57.03 30.29
CA ALA A 162 -15.35 56.29 29.62
C ALA A 162 -15.97 55.30 28.63
N ALA A 163 -15.88 55.68 27.34
CA ALA A 163 -16.44 54.94 26.20
C ALA A 163 -15.95 53.49 26.01
N ASP A 164 -15.09 52.99 26.89
CA ASP A 164 -14.48 51.65 26.92
C ASP A 164 -14.03 51.43 28.38
N THR A 165 -14.89 50.77 29.16
CA THR A 165 -14.76 50.65 30.62
C THR A 165 -13.61 49.74 31.04
N ASP A 166 -13.40 48.63 30.35
CA ASP A 166 -12.37 47.65 30.71
C ASP A 166 -11.06 47.80 29.93
N GLY A 167 -11.06 48.60 28.87
CA GLY A 167 -9.89 49.07 28.15
C GLY A 167 -9.37 48.08 27.10
N ASP A 168 -10.24 47.23 26.57
CA ASP A 168 -9.92 46.18 25.59
C ASP A 168 -9.91 46.69 24.13
N GLY A 169 -10.40 47.93 23.93
CA GLY A 169 -10.48 48.60 22.63
C GLY A 169 -11.82 48.46 21.91
N LEU A 170 -12.81 47.84 22.52
CA LEU A 170 -14.22 47.81 22.12
C LEU A 170 -15.02 48.75 23.02
N ALA A 171 -15.99 49.46 22.45
CA ALA A 171 -16.78 50.41 23.23
C ALA A 171 -17.93 49.71 23.96
N ASP A 172 -18.31 50.15 25.16
CA ASP A 172 -19.33 49.50 26.00
C ASP A 172 -20.67 49.37 25.26
N GLY A 173 -21.07 50.42 24.55
CA GLY A 173 -22.25 50.41 23.69
C GLY A 173 -22.19 49.37 22.57
N ARG A 174 -21.00 49.11 22.03
CA ARG A 174 -20.76 48.09 20.99
C ARG A 174 -20.72 46.68 21.59
N GLU A 175 -20.13 46.51 22.75
CA GLU A 175 -20.11 45.23 23.47
C GLU A 175 -21.52 44.75 23.81
N VAL A 176 -22.35 45.66 24.33
CA VAL A 176 -23.77 45.37 24.58
C VAL A 176 -24.54 45.04 23.29
N GLU A 177 -24.19 45.66 22.15
CA GLU A 177 -24.78 45.33 20.84
C GLU A 177 -24.39 43.90 20.39
N LEU A 178 -23.13 43.51 20.60
CA LEU A 178 -22.61 42.19 20.26
C LEU A 178 -23.06 41.11 21.27
N GLY A 179 -23.49 41.52 22.47
CA GLY A 179 -23.92 40.62 23.53
C GLY A 179 -22.77 40.08 24.37
N VAL A 180 -21.64 40.76 24.36
CA VAL A 180 -20.46 40.48 25.20
C VAL A 180 -20.48 41.37 26.46
N ASN A 181 -19.55 41.17 27.38
CA ASN A 181 -19.59 41.79 28.71
C ASN A 181 -18.73 43.07 28.78
N PRO A 182 -19.34 44.26 28.86
CA PRO A 182 -18.61 45.56 28.81
C PRO A 182 -17.77 45.89 30.06
N THR A 183 -17.51 44.91 30.90
CA THR A 183 -16.70 45.07 32.11
C THR A 183 -15.63 43.97 32.23
N ALA A 184 -15.50 43.15 31.19
CA ALA A 184 -14.52 42.09 31.10
C ALA A 184 -13.90 42.10 29.70
N ALA A 185 -12.65 42.54 29.64
CA ALA A 185 -11.87 42.68 28.42
C ALA A 185 -11.71 41.40 27.56
N ASP A 186 -12.11 40.24 28.09
CA ASP A 186 -12.09 38.92 27.45
C ASP A 186 -13.33 38.19 27.99
N THR A 187 -14.40 38.15 27.19
CA THR A 187 -15.73 37.71 27.61
C THR A 187 -15.83 36.20 27.77
N ASP A 188 -15.09 35.43 26.98
CA ASP A 188 -15.15 33.96 26.97
C ASP A 188 -13.92 33.25 27.57
N ASP A 189 -12.98 34.04 28.10
CA ASP A 189 -11.78 33.63 28.82
C ASP A 189 -10.81 32.77 27.97
N ASP A 190 -10.74 33.02 26.67
CA ASP A 190 -9.90 32.26 25.73
C ASP A 190 -8.45 32.80 25.63
N GLY A 191 -8.22 34.01 26.15
CA GLY A 191 -6.95 34.71 26.15
C GLY A 191 -6.77 35.76 25.04
N LEU A 192 -7.80 36.04 24.25
CA LEU A 192 -7.89 37.12 23.26
C LEU A 192 -8.94 38.13 23.72
N GLU A 193 -8.60 39.42 23.67
CA GLU A 193 -9.49 40.49 24.13
C GLU A 193 -10.63 40.74 23.11
N ASP A 194 -11.85 41.07 23.54
CA ASP A 194 -13.04 41.15 22.66
C ASP A 194 -12.83 42.14 21.49
N GLY A 195 -12.22 43.30 21.77
CA GLY A 195 -11.81 44.26 20.75
C GLY A 195 -10.81 43.68 19.73
N ALA A 196 -9.88 42.85 20.19
CA ALA A 196 -8.86 42.19 19.36
C ALA A 196 -9.45 41.06 18.51
N GLU A 197 -10.51 40.41 18.99
CA GLU A 197 -11.29 39.39 18.28
C GLU A 197 -12.09 40.00 17.13
N VAL A 198 -12.84 41.07 17.41
CA VAL A 198 -13.61 41.81 16.39
C VAL A 198 -12.70 42.28 15.25
N ASP A 199 -11.49 42.76 15.57
CA ASP A 199 -10.50 43.19 14.59
C ASP A 199 -9.94 42.04 13.72
N ARG A 200 -9.86 40.82 14.29
CA ARG A 200 -9.42 39.60 13.59
C ARG A 200 -10.55 38.89 12.85
N GLY A 201 -11.79 39.19 13.21
CA GLY A 201 -12.99 38.57 12.64
C GLY A 201 -13.39 37.26 13.33
N THR A 202 -12.90 37.03 14.55
CA THR A 202 -13.38 35.97 15.45
C THR A 202 -14.64 36.42 16.20
N ASP A 203 -15.31 35.49 16.89
CA ASP A 203 -16.55 35.75 17.65
C ASP A 203 -16.23 35.90 19.16
N PRO A 204 -16.32 37.11 19.73
CA PRO A 204 -15.93 37.39 21.13
C PRO A 204 -16.80 36.76 22.21
N SER A 205 -17.73 35.90 21.82
CA SER A 205 -18.56 35.11 22.73
C SER A 205 -18.29 33.60 22.61
N VAL A 206 -17.33 33.22 21.78
CA VAL A 206 -17.01 31.84 21.43
C VAL A 206 -15.50 31.63 21.41
N ALA A 207 -14.99 31.03 22.49
CA ALA A 207 -13.56 30.78 22.71
C ALA A 207 -12.83 29.96 21.63
N ASP A 208 -13.53 29.40 20.64
CA ASP A 208 -13.00 28.59 19.53
C ASP A 208 -13.94 28.82 18.34
N THR A 209 -13.60 29.84 17.53
CA THR A 209 -14.47 30.40 16.50
C THR A 209 -14.77 29.40 15.38
N ASP A 210 -13.80 28.59 14.97
CA ASP A 210 -13.95 27.64 13.86
C ASP A 210 -14.24 26.20 14.29
N GLY A 211 -14.10 25.90 15.58
CA GLY A 211 -14.49 24.65 16.22
C GLY A 211 -13.51 23.51 15.99
N ASP A 212 -12.23 23.80 15.78
CA ASP A 212 -11.18 22.80 15.56
C ASP A 212 -10.64 22.17 16.85
N GLY A 213 -10.94 22.79 18.00
CA GLY A 213 -10.50 22.38 19.34
C GLY A 213 -9.32 23.19 19.90
N LEU A 214 -8.84 24.20 19.18
CA LEU A 214 -7.85 25.19 19.59
C LEU A 214 -8.57 26.53 19.83
N VAL A 215 -8.23 27.21 20.93
CA VAL A 215 -8.88 28.48 21.26
C VAL A 215 -8.24 29.64 20.52
N ASP A 216 -8.99 30.68 20.15
CA ASP A 216 -8.55 31.75 19.24
C ASP A 216 -7.32 32.50 19.79
N GLY A 217 -7.28 32.72 21.11
CA GLY A 217 -6.11 33.25 21.81
C GLY A 217 -4.86 32.37 21.65
N ARG A 218 -5.02 31.04 21.69
CA ARG A 218 -3.92 30.08 21.50
C ARG A 218 -3.49 29.99 20.04
N GLU A 219 -4.41 30.10 19.11
CA GLU A 219 -4.11 30.14 17.69
C GLU A 219 -3.28 31.36 17.32
N THR A 220 -3.61 32.52 17.91
CA THR A 220 -2.79 33.73 17.76
C THR A 220 -1.35 33.52 18.23
N ASP A 221 -1.14 32.77 19.32
CA ASP A 221 0.19 32.43 19.83
C ASP A 221 0.97 31.46 18.92
N LEU A 222 0.26 30.52 18.29
CA LEU A 222 0.84 29.53 17.38
C LEU A 222 1.03 30.08 15.95
N GLY A 223 0.29 31.13 15.59
CA GLY A 223 0.28 31.71 14.25
C GLY A 223 -0.67 31.02 13.27
N THR A 224 -1.57 30.16 13.77
CA THR A 224 -2.67 29.56 13.01
C THR A 224 -3.79 30.58 12.78
N ASN A 225 -4.80 30.21 11.99
CA ASN A 225 -5.90 31.10 11.66
C ASN A 225 -7.22 30.63 12.30
N ALA A 226 -7.62 31.34 13.36
CA ALA A 226 -8.85 31.11 14.14
C ALA A 226 -10.19 31.19 13.42
N THR A 227 -10.18 31.31 12.09
CA THR A 227 -11.39 31.26 11.26
C THR A 227 -11.35 30.11 10.25
N LEU A 228 -10.30 29.28 10.30
CA LEU A 228 -10.03 28.18 9.41
C LEU A 228 -9.61 26.96 10.22
N LEU A 229 -10.50 25.97 10.26
CA LEU A 229 -10.29 24.67 10.89
C LEU A 229 -8.92 24.00 10.60
N ASP A 230 -8.31 24.31 9.46
CA ASP A 230 -7.09 23.70 8.91
C ASP A 230 -6.31 24.80 8.18
N THR A 231 -5.24 25.28 8.82
CA THR A 231 -4.49 26.47 8.41
C THR A 231 -3.61 26.21 7.18
N ASP A 232 -2.95 25.04 7.12
CA ASP A 232 -2.01 24.73 6.05
C ASP A 232 -2.64 23.94 4.88
N GLY A 233 -3.86 23.43 5.07
CA GLY A 233 -4.73 22.84 4.06
C GLY A 233 -4.39 21.39 3.74
N ASP A 234 -3.83 20.65 4.68
CA ASP A 234 -3.41 19.26 4.51
C ASP A 234 -4.53 18.23 4.79
N GLY A 235 -5.63 18.70 5.40
CA GLY A 235 -6.81 17.92 5.77
C GLY A 235 -6.90 17.53 7.26
N LEU A 236 -5.92 17.88 8.09
CA LEU A 236 -5.90 17.69 9.53
C LEU A 236 -6.21 19.03 10.23
N PRO A 237 -7.16 19.07 11.18
CA PRO A 237 -7.45 20.32 11.89
C PRO A 237 -6.33 20.75 12.85
N ASP A 238 -6.06 22.06 12.97
CA ASP A 238 -4.91 22.59 13.75
C ASP A 238 -4.93 22.10 15.21
N GLY A 239 -6.11 22.09 15.83
CA GLY A 239 -6.31 21.57 17.18
C GLY A 239 -5.92 20.09 17.33
N ARG A 240 -6.12 19.26 16.29
CA ARG A 240 -5.66 17.86 16.28
C ARG A 240 -4.18 17.74 16.05
N GLU A 241 -3.59 18.61 15.24
CA GLU A 241 -2.16 18.61 14.98
C GLU A 241 -1.37 18.92 16.25
N VAL A 242 -1.80 19.94 16.99
CA VAL A 242 -1.22 20.29 18.29
C VAL A 242 -1.33 19.13 19.30
N GLU A 243 -2.43 18.38 19.31
CA GLU A 243 -2.58 17.16 20.13
C GLU A 243 -1.69 16.01 19.64
N GLY A 244 -1.56 15.85 18.32
CA GLY A 244 -0.77 14.84 17.62
C GLY A 244 0.73 15.09 17.57
N ALA A 245 1.17 16.28 18.00
CA ALA A 245 2.55 16.76 17.92
C ALA A 245 3.09 16.95 16.48
N THR A 246 2.18 17.18 15.53
CA THR A 246 2.49 17.74 14.21
C THR A 246 2.48 19.27 14.27
N ASP A 247 2.98 19.94 13.23
CA ASP A 247 3.06 21.40 13.14
C ASP A 247 1.94 21.95 12.22
N PRO A 248 0.93 22.67 12.77
CA PRO A 248 -0.25 23.14 12.03
C PRO A 248 0.02 24.22 10.98
N LEU A 249 1.29 24.57 10.78
CA LEU A 249 1.73 25.49 9.74
C LEU A 249 2.50 24.76 8.62
N THR A 250 2.64 23.45 8.71
CA THR A 250 3.39 22.63 7.76
C THR A 250 2.66 21.33 7.42
N ALA A 251 2.10 21.31 6.22
CA ALA A 251 1.31 20.18 5.71
C ALA A 251 2.02 18.81 5.66
N ASP A 252 3.32 18.74 5.92
CA ASP A 252 4.14 17.53 5.90
C ASP A 252 5.24 17.76 6.96
N THR A 253 4.95 17.33 8.19
CA THR A 253 5.72 17.64 9.39
C THR A 253 7.11 17.00 9.36
N ASP A 254 7.22 15.77 8.85
CA ASP A 254 8.47 15.01 8.87
C ASP A 254 9.25 15.04 7.53
N GLY A 255 8.62 15.54 6.48
CA GLY A 255 9.23 15.87 5.19
C GLY A 255 9.47 14.64 4.30
N ASP A 256 8.68 13.59 4.46
CA ASP A 256 8.81 12.34 3.71
C ASP A 256 8.06 12.36 2.35
N GLY A 257 7.19 13.36 2.16
CA GLY A 257 6.37 13.58 0.96
C GLY A 257 4.91 13.17 1.08
N LEU A 258 4.49 12.62 2.22
CA LEU A 258 3.11 12.35 2.61
C LEU A 258 2.64 13.47 3.55
N VAL A 259 1.41 13.96 3.36
CA VAL A 259 0.88 15.04 4.21
C VAL A 259 0.23 14.49 5.47
N ASP A 260 0.33 15.18 6.60
CA ASP A 260 -0.06 14.66 7.93
C ASP A 260 -1.52 14.20 7.97
N GLY A 261 -2.42 14.97 7.34
CA GLY A 261 -3.83 14.59 7.16
C GLY A 261 -4.02 13.29 6.38
N ARG A 262 -3.17 13.01 5.39
CA ARG A 262 -3.20 11.75 4.63
C ARG A 262 -2.58 10.60 5.41
N GLU A 263 -1.57 10.87 6.21
CA GLU A 263 -0.96 9.89 7.10
C GLU A 263 -1.93 9.39 8.15
N ALA A 264 -2.72 10.30 8.74
CA ALA A 264 -3.80 9.96 9.66
C ALA A 264 -4.83 9.00 9.03
N ASP A 265 -5.13 9.16 7.73
CA ASP A 265 -6.03 8.27 6.97
C ASP A 265 -5.40 6.90 6.67
N LEU A 266 -4.10 6.85 6.42
CA LEU A 266 -3.36 5.62 6.09
C LEU A 266 -2.90 4.85 7.34
N GLY A 267 -2.84 5.52 8.50
CA GLY A 267 -2.35 4.95 9.75
C GLY A 267 -0.82 4.98 9.88
N THR A 268 -0.14 5.80 9.08
CA THR A 268 1.29 6.11 9.20
C THR A 268 1.52 7.18 10.28
N ASN A 269 2.79 7.47 10.58
CA ASN A 269 3.18 8.36 11.66
C ASN A 269 3.82 9.64 11.13
N ALA A 270 3.05 10.73 11.12
CA ALA A 270 3.42 12.07 10.65
C ALA A 270 4.59 12.78 11.36
N THR A 271 5.28 12.09 12.27
CA THR A 271 6.49 12.60 12.93
C THR A 271 7.71 11.72 12.68
N VAL A 272 7.56 10.67 11.87
CA VAL A 272 8.58 9.65 11.59
C VAL A 272 8.48 9.29 10.10
N PRO A 273 9.47 9.69 9.28
CA PRO A 273 9.41 9.52 7.81
C PRO A 273 9.33 8.09 7.27
N ASP A 274 9.38 7.08 8.14
CA ASP A 274 9.49 5.65 7.83
C ASP A 274 8.84 4.92 9.01
N THR A 275 7.54 4.64 8.87
CA THR A 275 6.66 4.18 9.95
C THR A 275 7.00 2.77 10.43
N ASP A 276 7.34 1.87 9.52
CA ASP A 276 7.64 0.47 9.84
C ASP A 276 9.13 0.14 9.96
N GLY A 277 10.01 1.08 9.55
CA GLY A 277 11.44 1.04 9.76
C GLY A 277 12.17 0.13 8.78
N ASP A 278 11.64 -0.06 7.58
CA ASP A 278 12.21 -0.95 6.56
C ASP A 278 13.29 -0.28 5.68
N GLY A 279 13.40 1.05 5.79
CA GLY A 279 14.37 1.88 5.08
C GLY A 279 13.86 2.55 3.81
N LEU A 280 12.58 2.38 3.46
CA LEU A 280 11.82 3.21 2.54
C LEU A 280 11.03 4.26 3.35
N VAL A 281 10.60 5.34 2.70
CA VAL A 281 9.82 6.40 3.39
C VAL A 281 8.36 6.27 3.00
N ASP A 282 7.44 6.59 3.90
CA ASP A 282 6.01 6.31 3.74
C ASP A 282 5.44 6.96 2.47
N GLY A 283 5.81 8.22 2.22
CA GLY A 283 5.46 8.93 1.00
C GLY A 283 5.92 8.22 -0.28
N ARG A 284 7.08 7.56 -0.25
CA ARG A 284 7.59 6.80 -1.40
C ARG A 284 6.89 5.45 -1.56
N GLU A 285 6.56 4.76 -0.48
CA GLU A 285 5.82 3.50 -0.51
C GLU A 285 4.44 3.69 -1.13
N VAL A 286 3.71 4.72 -0.67
CA VAL A 286 2.40 5.07 -1.23
C VAL A 286 2.50 5.40 -2.73
N ASP A 287 3.57 6.07 -3.17
CA ASP A 287 3.81 6.42 -4.57
C ASP A 287 4.05 5.20 -5.47
N ILE A 288 4.70 4.15 -4.94
CA ILE A 288 4.94 2.89 -5.68
C ILE A 288 3.84 1.86 -5.48
N GLY A 289 2.89 2.10 -4.57
CA GLY A 289 1.75 1.22 -4.29
C GLY A 289 1.98 0.20 -3.18
N ALA A 290 3.14 0.29 -2.51
CA ALA A 290 3.47 -0.48 -1.32
C ALA A 290 2.69 0.03 -0.09
N ASN A 291 2.69 -0.76 0.98
CA ASN A 291 1.99 -0.47 2.22
C ASN A 291 2.95 0.03 3.30
N ALA A 292 2.99 1.36 3.48
CA ALA A 292 3.78 2.10 4.48
C ALA A 292 3.61 1.73 5.97
N THR A 293 2.87 0.67 6.29
CA THR A 293 2.71 0.17 7.66
C THR A 293 3.20 -1.27 7.82
N LEU A 294 3.69 -1.88 6.74
CA LEU A 294 4.18 -3.25 6.66
C LEU A 294 5.52 -3.25 5.95
N ALA A 295 6.57 -3.59 6.70
CA ALA A 295 7.93 -3.63 6.17
C ALA A 295 8.14 -4.62 5.00
N ASP A 296 7.18 -5.49 4.71
CA ASP A 296 7.19 -6.47 3.62
C ASP A 296 5.75 -6.55 3.11
N SER A 297 5.49 -5.88 1.99
CA SER A 297 4.13 -5.61 1.49
C SER A 297 3.47 -6.81 0.84
N ASP A 298 4.24 -7.74 0.27
CA ASP A 298 3.75 -8.93 -0.43
C ASP A 298 4.08 -10.26 0.25
N ASP A 299 4.74 -10.21 1.42
CA ASP A 299 5.10 -11.32 2.30
C ASP A 299 6.06 -12.35 1.64
N ASP A 300 6.96 -11.91 0.75
CA ASP A 300 7.93 -12.78 0.06
C ASP A 300 9.23 -13.02 0.86
N GLY A 301 9.45 -12.21 1.90
CA GLY A 301 10.61 -12.28 2.80
C GLY A 301 11.71 -11.24 2.55
N LEU A 302 11.54 -10.33 1.59
CA LEU A 302 12.31 -9.09 1.45
C LEU A 302 11.50 -7.92 1.97
N THR A 303 12.19 -6.86 2.44
CA THR A 303 11.50 -5.62 2.77
C THR A 303 11.34 -4.72 1.55
N ASP A 304 10.32 -3.88 1.53
CA ASP A 304 10.03 -2.98 0.40
C ASP A 304 11.25 -2.09 0.07
N GLY A 305 11.93 -1.61 1.11
CA GLY A 305 13.20 -0.88 1.01
C GLY A 305 14.37 -1.70 0.44
N GLU A 306 14.46 -3.00 0.76
CA GLU A 306 15.46 -3.91 0.19
C GLU A 306 15.18 -4.16 -1.30
N GLU A 307 13.92 -4.36 -1.65
CA GLU A 307 13.46 -4.64 -3.01
C GLU A 307 13.67 -3.46 -3.96
N VAL A 308 13.28 -2.24 -3.54
CA VAL A 308 13.60 -1.02 -4.30
C VAL A 308 15.11 -0.88 -4.52
N GLY A 309 15.92 -1.30 -3.54
CA GLY A 309 17.38 -1.32 -3.65
C GLY A 309 17.93 -2.36 -4.64
N ARG A 310 17.18 -3.45 -4.88
CA ARG A 310 17.51 -4.56 -5.77
C ARG A 310 16.93 -4.42 -7.17
N GLY A 311 15.87 -3.63 -7.32
CA GLY A 311 15.14 -3.44 -8.57
C GLY A 311 14.00 -4.45 -8.77
N THR A 312 13.56 -5.12 -7.71
CA THR A 312 12.32 -5.91 -7.65
C THR A 312 11.12 -5.02 -7.33
N ASP A 313 9.89 -5.54 -7.48
CA ASP A 313 8.64 -4.83 -7.24
C ASP A 313 8.05 -5.19 -5.86
N PRO A 314 8.02 -4.25 -4.89
CA PRO A 314 7.54 -4.53 -3.53
C PRO A 314 6.09 -4.95 -3.35
N THR A 315 5.34 -5.00 -4.44
CA THR A 315 3.92 -5.37 -4.42
C THR A 315 3.66 -6.70 -5.11
N VAL A 316 4.72 -7.37 -5.56
CA VAL A 316 4.67 -8.58 -6.37
C VAL A 316 5.76 -9.55 -5.90
N ALA A 317 5.32 -10.56 -5.14
CA ALA A 317 6.23 -11.52 -4.52
C ALA A 317 7.16 -12.27 -5.49
N ASP A 318 6.87 -12.30 -6.79
CA ASP A 318 7.64 -12.93 -7.87
C ASP A 318 7.72 -11.93 -9.03
N THR A 319 8.77 -11.11 -9.05
CA THR A 319 8.90 -9.94 -9.93
C THR A 319 8.94 -10.31 -11.41
N ASP A 320 9.50 -11.47 -11.74
CA ASP A 320 9.73 -11.88 -13.12
C ASP A 320 8.80 -13.01 -13.62
N ASP A 321 7.88 -13.44 -12.77
CA ASP A 321 6.79 -14.40 -13.03
C ASP A 321 7.30 -15.80 -13.42
N ASP A 322 8.41 -16.25 -12.85
CA ASP A 322 9.03 -17.54 -13.17
C ASP A 322 8.56 -18.70 -12.26
N GLY A 323 7.90 -18.37 -11.15
CA GLY A 323 7.37 -19.29 -10.15
C GLY A 323 8.17 -19.33 -8.83
N LEU A 324 9.22 -18.53 -8.67
CA LEU A 324 9.96 -18.36 -7.43
C LEU A 324 9.78 -16.95 -6.85
N PRO A 325 9.49 -16.83 -5.54
CA PRO A 325 9.46 -15.52 -4.92
C PRO A 325 10.85 -14.87 -4.81
N ASP A 326 10.95 -13.55 -4.93
CA ASP A 326 12.22 -12.82 -5.03
C ASP A 326 13.12 -13.07 -3.80
N GLY A 327 12.52 -13.12 -2.61
CA GLY A 327 13.19 -13.49 -1.36
C GLY A 327 13.74 -14.91 -1.34
N GLU A 328 13.05 -15.87 -1.96
CA GLU A 328 13.51 -17.25 -2.11
C GLU A 328 14.66 -17.33 -3.13
N GLU A 329 14.56 -16.60 -4.23
CA GLU A 329 15.60 -16.56 -5.26
C GLU A 329 16.92 -16.03 -4.71
N LEU A 330 16.89 -14.94 -3.94
CA LEU A 330 18.09 -14.41 -3.31
C LEU A 330 18.73 -15.44 -2.35
N ALA A 331 17.92 -16.22 -1.63
CA ALA A 331 18.40 -17.26 -0.74
C ALA A 331 19.06 -18.43 -1.50
N ARG A 332 18.63 -18.69 -2.74
CA ARG A 332 19.16 -19.74 -3.63
C ARG A 332 20.33 -19.26 -4.49
N GLY A 333 20.44 -17.95 -4.69
CA GLY A 333 21.46 -17.34 -5.56
C GLY A 333 21.03 -17.23 -7.02
N THR A 334 19.73 -17.35 -7.31
CA THR A 334 19.11 -16.99 -8.60
C THR A 334 18.84 -15.49 -8.67
N ASN A 335 18.30 -15.01 -9.79
CA ASN A 335 18.12 -13.59 -10.05
C ASN A 335 16.65 -13.22 -10.28
N ALA A 336 16.06 -12.59 -9.28
CA ALA A 336 14.67 -12.13 -9.22
C ALA A 336 14.20 -11.07 -10.23
N THR A 337 14.97 -10.85 -11.28
CA THR A 337 14.57 -9.96 -12.38
C THR A 337 14.80 -10.62 -13.74
N LEU A 338 15.25 -11.87 -13.76
CA LEU A 338 15.53 -12.69 -14.91
C LEU A 338 14.97 -14.10 -14.69
N PRO A 339 13.90 -14.48 -15.41
CA PRO A 339 13.22 -15.77 -15.20
C PRO A 339 14.05 -17.04 -15.44
N ASP A 340 15.28 -16.90 -15.92
CA ASP A 340 16.17 -17.98 -16.34
C ASP A 340 17.60 -17.50 -16.02
N THR A 341 18.10 -17.90 -14.87
CA THR A 341 19.33 -17.38 -14.26
C THR A 341 20.58 -17.77 -15.05
N ASP A 342 20.63 -19.00 -15.57
CA ASP A 342 21.81 -19.52 -16.25
C ASP A 342 21.71 -19.49 -17.80
N GLY A 343 20.52 -19.21 -18.33
CA GLY A 343 20.24 -18.96 -19.73
C GLY A 343 20.15 -20.21 -20.59
N ASP A 344 19.76 -21.35 -20.01
CA ASP A 344 19.67 -22.63 -20.71
C ASP A 344 18.33 -22.85 -21.45
N GLY A 345 17.32 -22.02 -21.12
CA GLY A 345 15.99 -22.04 -21.71
C GLY A 345 14.89 -22.66 -20.84
N LEU A 346 15.20 -23.12 -19.64
CA LEU A 346 14.24 -23.46 -18.58
C LEU A 346 14.18 -22.31 -17.58
N VAL A 347 13.02 -22.11 -16.96
CA VAL A 347 12.86 -21.06 -15.93
C VAL A 347 13.16 -21.62 -14.54
N ASP A 348 13.71 -20.82 -13.65
CA ASP A 348 14.30 -21.30 -12.39
C ASP A 348 13.25 -22.02 -11.53
N GLY A 349 12.05 -21.45 -11.45
CA GLY A 349 10.91 -22.09 -10.75
C GLY A 349 10.53 -23.45 -11.31
N ARG A 350 10.64 -23.65 -12.62
CA ARG A 350 10.34 -24.93 -13.27
C ARG A 350 11.47 -25.95 -13.09
N GLU A 351 12.72 -25.51 -13.08
CA GLU A 351 13.87 -26.39 -12.80
C GLU A 351 13.73 -27.02 -11.43
N LEU A 352 13.39 -26.24 -10.41
CA LEU A 352 13.19 -26.76 -9.06
C LEU A 352 12.00 -27.73 -8.97
N GLU A 353 10.93 -27.51 -9.74
CA GLU A 353 9.81 -28.47 -9.84
C GLU A 353 10.26 -29.82 -10.43
N LEU A 354 11.17 -29.77 -11.42
CA LEU A 354 11.74 -30.95 -12.07
C LEU A 354 12.92 -31.58 -11.31
N GLY A 355 13.48 -30.86 -10.33
CA GLY A 355 14.58 -31.30 -9.48
C GLY A 355 15.99 -30.86 -9.92
N GLY A 356 16.08 -29.97 -10.93
CA GLY A 356 17.33 -29.37 -11.42
C GLY A 356 17.92 -28.31 -10.49
N ASP A 357 19.09 -27.78 -10.86
CA ASP A 357 19.76 -26.65 -10.20
C ASP A 357 19.72 -25.41 -11.12
N PRO A 358 18.90 -24.39 -10.81
CA PRO A 358 18.69 -23.21 -11.68
C PRO A 358 19.91 -22.29 -11.86
N THR A 359 21.03 -22.65 -11.25
CA THR A 359 22.30 -21.93 -11.42
C THR A 359 23.28 -22.67 -12.32
N VAL A 360 22.88 -23.82 -12.87
CA VAL A 360 23.72 -24.74 -13.64
C VAL A 360 22.95 -25.26 -14.86
N ALA A 361 23.30 -24.72 -16.02
CA ALA A 361 22.64 -25.00 -17.31
C ALA A 361 22.68 -26.46 -17.83
N ASP A 362 23.26 -27.38 -17.07
CA ASP A 362 23.41 -28.82 -17.35
C ASP A 362 23.67 -29.48 -15.99
N THR A 363 22.59 -29.81 -15.28
CA THR A 363 22.60 -30.20 -13.86
C THR A 363 23.39 -31.50 -13.63
N ASP A 364 23.37 -32.44 -14.57
CA ASP A 364 24.03 -33.73 -14.43
C ASP A 364 25.34 -33.91 -15.26
N ASP A 365 25.74 -32.87 -16.00
CA ASP A 365 26.99 -32.75 -16.78
C ASP A 365 27.13 -33.85 -17.84
N ASP A 366 26.02 -34.23 -18.48
CA ASP A 366 25.98 -35.21 -19.55
C ASP A 366 26.23 -34.60 -20.95
N GLY A 367 26.10 -33.27 -21.05
CA GLY A 367 26.26 -32.48 -22.27
C GLY A 367 24.96 -32.06 -22.94
N LEU A 368 23.80 -32.29 -22.31
CA LEU A 368 22.48 -31.81 -22.68
C LEU A 368 22.02 -30.80 -21.61
N ALA A 369 21.59 -29.62 -22.03
CA ALA A 369 21.12 -28.60 -21.10
C ALA A 369 19.71 -28.93 -20.58
N ASP A 370 19.39 -28.61 -19.33
CA ASP A 370 18.14 -28.92 -18.63
C ASP A 370 16.90 -28.46 -19.42
N GLY A 371 16.93 -27.25 -20.00
CA GLY A 371 15.86 -26.75 -20.87
C GLY A 371 15.66 -27.60 -22.11
N ARG A 372 16.73 -28.17 -22.67
CA ARG A 372 16.64 -29.10 -23.79
C ARG A 372 16.16 -30.48 -23.36
N GLU A 373 16.53 -30.92 -22.17
CA GLU A 373 16.06 -32.17 -21.58
C GLU A 373 14.56 -32.14 -21.33
N ALA A 374 14.05 -31.05 -20.74
CA ALA A 374 12.63 -30.84 -20.52
C ALA A 374 11.82 -30.88 -21.83
N ASP A 375 12.36 -30.31 -22.92
CA ASP A 375 11.79 -30.35 -24.26
C ASP A 375 11.73 -31.78 -24.85
N LEU A 376 12.73 -32.59 -24.54
CA LEU A 376 12.84 -33.97 -25.01
C LEU A 376 12.11 -34.96 -24.11
N GLY A 377 11.87 -34.63 -22.85
CA GLY A 377 11.29 -35.51 -21.84
C GLY A 377 12.33 -36.39 -21.12
N THR A 378 13.62 -36.04 -21.20
CA THR A 378 14.68 -36.67 -20.42
C THR A 378 14.74 -36.08 -19.00
N ASN A 379 15.53 -36.69 -18.11
CA ASN A 379 15.57 -36.35 -16.69
C ASN A 379 16.81 -35.53 -16.34
N LEU A 380 16.58 -34.28 -15.93
CA LEU A 380 17.59 -33.26 -15.59
C LEU A 380 18.66 -33.69 -14.58
N THR A 381 18.40 -34.74 -13.79
CA THR A 381 19.30 -35.19 -12.72
C THR A 381 19.92 -36.56 -13.00
N LEU A 382 19.59 -37.16 -14.13
CA LEU A 382 20.01 -38.49 -14.53
C LEU A 382 20.56 -38.45 -15.95
N ALA A 383 21.88 -38.45 -16.04
CA ALA A 383 22.63 -38.38 -17.29
C ALA A 383 22.28 -39.46 -18.34
N ASP A 384 21.49 -40.46 -18.01
CA ASP A 384 21.10 -41.60 -18.85
C ASP A 384 19.65 -41.97 -18.45
N THR A 385 18.69 -41.37 -19.15
CA THR A 385 17.27 -41.40 -18.76
C THR A 385 16.68 -42.79 -18.94
N ASP A 386 16.96 -43.45 -20.06
CA ASP A 386 16.45 -44.78 -20.30
C ASP A 386 17.25 -45.84 -19.54
N GLY A 387 18.53 -45.60 -19.24
CA GLY A 387 19.41 -46.44 -18.43
C GLY A 387 20.29 -47.41 -19.22
N ASP A 388 20.45 -47.29 -20.53
CA ASP A 388 21.24 -48.19 -21.41
C ASP A 388 22.76 -48.03 -21.36
N GLY A 389 23.23 -47.06 -20.59
CA GLY A 389 24.63 -46.72 -20.40
C GLY A 389 25.15 -45.70 -21.40
N LEU A 390 24.30 -45.14 -22.26
CA LEU A 390 24.59 -43.98 -23.09
C LEU A 390 24.01 -42.72 -22.43
N PRO A 391 24.80 -41.65 -22.33
CA PRO A 391 24.24 -40.41 -21.83
C PRO A 391 23.31 -39.74 -22.83
N ASP A 392 22.22 -39.13 -22.36
CA ASP A 392 21.17 -38.53 -23.19
C ASP A 392 21.78 -37.49 -24.15
N GLY A 393 22.68 -36.64 -23.65
CA GLY A 393 23.42 -35.67 -24.45
C GLY A 393 24.28 -36.28 -25.56
N ALA A 394 24.83 -37.48 -25.34
CA ALA A 394 25.60 -38.20 -26.36
C ALA A 394 24.70 -38.78 -27.46
N GLU A 395 23.53 -39.28 -27.09
CA GLU A 395 22.53 -39.83 -28.00
C GLU A 395 21.95 -38.75 -28.90
N VAL A 396 21.52 -37.63 -28.31
CA VAL A 396 21.06 -36.44 -29.05
C VAL A 396 22.14 -35.89 -29.97
N ALA A 397 23.41 -35.90 -29.55
CA ALA A 397 24.55 -35.52 -30.40
C ALA A 397 24.89 -36.57 -31.48
N GLY A 398 24.32 -37.77 -31.41
CA GLY A 398 24.59 -38.91 -32.29
C GLY A 398 26.02 -39.46 -32.17
N ARG A 399 26.70 -39.18 -31.06
CA ARG A 399 28.08 -39.62 -30.81
C ARG A 399 28.50 -39.49 -29.35
N THR A 400 29.35 -40.40 -28.90
CA THR A 400 30.00 -40.29 -27.58
C THR A 400 31.12 -39.24 -27.57
N ARG A 401 31.52 -38.80 -26.36
CA ARG A 401 32.72 -37.97 -26.14
C ARG A 401 34.00 -38.61 -26.69
N GLY A 402 34.07 -39.95 -26.71
CA GLY A 402 35.15 -40.75 -27.32
C GLY A 402 35.11 -40.82 -28.85
N GLY A 403 34.04 -40.30 -29.47
CA GLY A 403 33.86 -40.21 -30.91
C GLY A 403 33.24 -41.45 -31.55
N ALA A 404 32.67 -42.39 -30.78
CA ALA A 404 31.84 -43.46 -31.33
C ALA A 404 30.57 -42.86 -31.93
N ARG A 405 30.08 -43.38 -33.07
CA ARG A 405 28.82 -42.92 -33.64
C ARG A 405 27.65 -43.70 -33.03
N LEU A 406 26.56 -42.99 -32.76
CA LEU A 406 25.30 -43.50 -32.24
C LEU A 406 24.20 -43.17 -33.28
N PRO A 407 24.17 -43.88 -34.43
CA PRO A 407 23.14 -43.66 -35.42
C PRO A 407 21.76 -44.03 -34.87
N ASP A 408 20.79 -43.14 -35.08
CA ASP A 408 19.39 -43.37 -34.71
C ASP A 408 19.19 -43.65 -33.21
N ALA A 409 20.03 -43.03 -32.37
CA ALA A 409 19.94 -43.14 -30.92
C ALA A 409 18.69 -42.44 -30.37
N ASP A 410 18.09 -42.98 -29.32
CA ASP A 410 16.90 -42.42 -28.67
C ASP A 410 17.05 -42.40 -27.14
N PRO A 411 17.19 -41.21 -26.52
CA PRO A 411 17.42 -41.11 -25.07
C PRO A 411 16.21 -41.53 -24.21
N LEU A 412 15.06 -41.82 -24.84
CA LEU A 412 13.88 -42.34 -24.15
C LEU A 412 13.61 -43.81 -24.45
N HIS A 413 14.46 -44.47 -25.25
CA HIS A 413 14.26 -45.85 -25.67
C HIS A 413 15.58 -46.60 -25.87
N LYS A 414 15.76 -47.60 -25.01
CA LYS A 414 16.96 -48.41 -24.90
C LYS A 414 17.54 -48.85 -26.23
N ASP A 415 18.81 -48.50 -26.45
CA ASP A 415 19.59 -48.88 -27.61
C ASP A 415 20.64 -49.96 -27.31
N LEU A 416 20.84 -50.85 -28.29
CA LEU A 416 21.89 -51.86 -28.24
C LEU A 416 22.70 -51.86 -29.53
N TYR A 417 23.90 -51.28 -29.43
CA TYR A 417 24.83 -51.18 -30.54
C TYR A 417 25.65 -52.47 -30.70
N VAL A 418 25.52 -53.12 -31.86
CA VAL A 418 26.17 -54.42 -32.12
C VAL A 418 27.05 -54.36 -33.37
N GLN A 419 28.35 -54.62 -33.20
CA GLN A 419 29.24 -54.85 -34.33
C GLN A 419 29.26 -56.34 -34.67
N ILE A 420 28.83 -56.73 -35.86
CA ILE A 420 28.88 -58.10 -36.34
C ILE A 420 30.11 -58.27 -37.23
N SER A 421 31.08 -59.07 -36.80
CA SER A 421 32.33 -59.31 -37.51
C SER A 421 32.37 -60.72 -38.10
N VAL A 422 32.33 -60.82 -39.43
CA VAL A 422 32.19 -62.09 -40.16
C VAL A 422 33.54 -62.56 -40.71
N SER A 423 33.91 -63.80 -40.40
CA SER A 423 35.09 -64.47 -40.93
C SER A 423 34.94 -64.82 -42.43
N GLU A 424 36.02 -64.91 -43.21
CA GLU A 424 35.95 -65.22 -44.65
C GLU A 424 35.37 -66.62 -44.97
N ASN A 425 35.54 -67.57 -44.05
CA ASN A 425 34.98 -68.91 -44.14
C ASN A 425 33.61 -69.04 -43.43
N ALA A 426 33.02 -67.91 -43.04
CA ALA A 426 31.70 -67.80 -42.45
C ALA A 426 30.72 -67.15 -43.43
N GLU A 427 29.45 -67.52 -43.33
CA GLU A 427 28.39 -66.80 -44.03
C GLU A 427 27.97 -65.58 -43.20
N ALA A 428 27.74 -64.45 -43.87
CA ALA A 428 27.20 -63.25 -43.26
C ALA A 428 25.72 -63.46 -42.93
N PHE A 429 25.13 -62.64 -42.05
CA PHE A 429 23.68 -62.59 -41.95
C PHE A 429 23.09 -61.92 -43.19
N ASP A 430 22.02 -62.50 -43.74
CA ASP A 430 21.22 -61.85 -44.77
C ASP A 430 20.26 -60.80 -44.19
N GLU A 431 19.57 -60.05 -45.05
CA GLU A 431 18.66 -58.98 -44.62
C GLU A 431 17.48 -59.49 -43.79
N GLY A 432 16.99 -60.70 -44.06
CA GLY A 432 15.91 -61.33 -43.29
C GLY A 432 16.39 -61.75 -41.91
N GLU A 433 17.56 -62.40 -41.84
CA GLU A 433 18.16 -62.80 -40.57
C GLU A 433 18.47 -61.59 -39.66
N LEU A 434 18.91 -60.46 -40.25
CA LEU A 434 19.11 -59.21 -39.50
C LEU A 434 17.80 -58.52 -39.11
N ALA A 435 16.72 -58.69 -39.89
CA ALA A 435 15.40 -58.19 -39.53
C ALA A 435 14.84 -58.97 -38.34
N ASP A 436 14.85 -60.31 -38.42
CA ASP A 436 14.47 -61.19 -37.32
C ASP A 436 15.31 -60.93 -36.07
N PHE A 437 16.60 -60.63 -36.24
CA PHE A 437 17.49 -60.29 -35.13
C PHE A 437 17.02 -59.03 -34.41
N ARG A 438 16.67 -57.96 -35.14
CA ARG A 438 16.17 -56.72 -34.54
C ARG A 438 14.78 -56.91 -33.91
N GLU A 439 13.88 -57.62 -34.60
CA GLU A 439 12.52 -57.91 -34.11
C GLU A 439 12.55 -58.67 -32.78
N ALA A 440 13.46 -59.63 -32.62
CA ALA A 440 13.59 -60.38 -31.37
C ALA A 440 13.96 -59.51 -30.15
N TRP A 441 14.67 -58.39 -30.34
CA TRP A 441 14.98 -57.43 -29.27
C TRP A 441 13.89 -56.38 -29.10
N ALA A 442 13.27 -55.94 -30.20
CA ALA A 442 12.13 -55.02 -30.15
C ALA A 442 10.92 -55.63 -29.43
N ASP A 443 10.72 -56.95 -29.51
CA ASP A 443 9.65 -57.67 -28.81
C ASP A 443 9.95 -57.96 -27.32
N MET A 444 11.14 -57.58 -26.82
CA MET A 444 11.46 -57.76 -25.40
C MET A 444 10.57 -56.84 -24.55
N PRO A 445 9.89 -57.32 -23.51
CA PRO A 445 9.04 -56.48 -22.68
C PRO A 445 9.87 -55.78 -21.60
N VAL A 446 10.86 -55.04 -22.06
CA VAL A 446 11.61 -54.06 -21.27
C VAL A 446 10.87 -52.75 -21.45
N SER A 447 10.45 -52.13 -20.35
CA SER A 447 9.72 -50.86 -20.41
C SER A 447 10.70 -49.70 -20.58
N ASN A 448 10.30 -48.71 -21.36
CA ASN A 448 11.09 -47.51 -21.64
C ASN A 448 10.37 -46.23 -21.17
N PRO A 449 11.11 -45.14 -20.93
CA PRO A 449 10.55 -43.82 -20.59
C PRO A 449 9.49 -43.31 -21.58
N ASP A 450 9.63 -43.61 -22.87
CA ASP A 450 8.65 -43.27 -23.93
C ASP A 450 7.29 -44.01 -23.80
N GLY A 451 7.20 -45.00 -22.91
CA GLY A 451 6.02 -45.83 -22.70
C GLY A 451 5.90 -47.03 -23.65
N GLU A 452 6.83 -47.18 -24.60
CA GLU A 452 6.97 -48.37 -25.42
C GLU A 452 7.68 -49.49 -24.66
N SER A 453 7.76 -50.66 -25.28
CA SER A 453 8.58 -51.76 -24.77
C SER A 453 9.45 -52.30 -25.89
N GLY A 454 10.65 -52.75 -25.53
CA GLY A 454 11.62 -53.25 -26.50
C GLY A 454 13.01 -52.74 -26.23
N ILE A 455 13.95 -53.23 -27.04
CA ILE A 455 15.31 -52.68 -27.17
C ILE A 455 15.60 -52.51 -28.66
N ALA A 456 16.00 -51.31 -29.06
CA ALA A 456 16.37 -50.99 -30.44
C ALA A 456 17.80 -51.46 -30.74
N VAL A 457 17.95 -52.42 -31.66
CA VAL A 457 19.27 -52.98 -31.99
C VAL A 457 19.88 -52.37 -33.25
N HIS A 458 21.02 -51.72 -33.06
CA HIS A 458 21.82 -51.10 -34.10
C HIS A 458 22.96 -52.02 -34.56
N ALA A 459 22.62 -52.97 -35.43
CA ALA A 459 23.57 -53.94 -35.95
C ALA A 459 24.35 -53.44 -37.19
N ASP A 460 25.67 -53.39 -37.09
CA ASP A 460 26.61 -53.07 -38.18
C ASP A 460 27.49 -54.28 -38.52
N GLN A 461 27.33 -54.82 -39.72
CA GLN A 461 28.02 -56.03 -40.17
C GLN A 461 29.21 -55.74 -41.09
N GLY A 462 30.39 -56.26 -40.72
CA GLY A 462 31.64 -56.13 -41.47
C GLY A 462 32.43 -57.43 -41.59
N ALA A 463 33.35 -57.49 -42.56
CA ALA A 463 34.21 -58.66 -42.79
C ALA A 463 35.56 -58.54 -42.06
N LEU A 464 36.02 -59.63 -41.44
CA LEU A 464 37.32 -59.71 -40.75
C LEU A 464 38.52 -59.89 -41.70
N ASN A 465 38.28 -60.12 -43.00
CA ASN A 465 39.31 -60.36 -44.03
C ASN A 465 40.33 -61.45 -43.65
N ARG A 466 39.87 -62.46 -42.92
CA ARG A 466 40.61 -63.68 -42.60
C ARG A 466 39.65 -64.83 -42.32
N SER A 467 40.12 -66.05 -42.54
CA SER A 467 39.41 -67.28 -42.13
C SER A 467 39.73 -67.64 -40.68
N ILE A 468 38.70 -67.94 -39.89
CA ILE A 468 38.73 -68.27 -38.47
C ILE A 468 37.89 -69.52 -38.25
N THR A 469 38.47 -70.50 -37.57
CA THR A 469 37.77 -71.70 -37.12
C THR A 469 38.04 -71.90 -35.64
N VAL A 470 36.98 -72.10 -34.85
CA VAL A 470 37.09 -72.44 -33.42
C VAL A 470 36.83 -73.93 -33.26
N ALA A 471 37.84 -74.67 -32.79
CA ALA A 471 37.80 -76.12 -32.60
C ALA A 471 38.27 -76.56 -31.18
N SER A 472 38.58 -75.61 -30.30
CA SER A 472 38.99 -75.85 -28.92
C SER A 472 38.82 -74.62 -28.04
N ASP A 473 38.74 -74.81 -26.72
CA ASP A 473 38.77 -73.71 -25.73
C ASP A 473 39.96 -72.77 -25.91
N ARG A 474 41.09 -73.29 -26.41
CA ARG A 474 42.31 -72.50 -26.66
C ARG A 474 42.14 -71.54 -27.83
N ASP A 475 41.48 -71.99 -28.91
CA ASP A 475 41.18 -71.17 -30.09
C ASP A 475 40.18 -70.09 -29.73
N TYR A 476 39.16 -70.44 -28.94
CA TYR A 476 38.19 -69.50 -28.39
C TYR A 476 38.85 -68.43 -27.51
N ALA A 477 39.67 -68.84 -26.52
CA ALA A 477 40.38 -67.90 -25.66
C ALA A 477 41.37 -67.01 -26.44
N ALA A 478 41.93 -67.49 -27.56
CA ALA A 478 42.75 -66.69 -28.45
C ALA A 478 41.94 -65.68 -29.25
N LEU A 479 40.73 -66.06 -29.68
CA LEU A 479 39.79 -65.17 -30.35
C LEU A 479 39.33 -64.05 -29.41
N LYS A 480 38.89 -64.39 -28.20
CA LYS A 480 38.52 -63.41 -27.15
C LYS A 480 39.66 -62.40 -26.95
N ARG A 481 40.88 -62.85 -26.64
CA ARG A 481 42.03 -61.93 -26.45
C ARG A 481 42.35 -61.03 -27.65
N GLN A 482 41.96 -61.41 -28.86
CA GLN A 482 42.28 -60.65 -30.06
C GLN A 482 41.20 -59.63 -30.43
N TYR A 483 39.93 -59.97 -30.17
CA TYR A 483 38.78 -59.22 -30.68
C TYR A 483 37.97 -58.53 -29.58
N ASP A 484 38.10 -58.98 -28.34
CA ASP A 484 37.62 -58.31 -27.12
C ASP A 484 38.63 -57.26 -26.59
N ASP A 485 39.51 -56.76 -27.47
CA ASP A 485 40.56 -55.79 -27.14
C ASP A 485 40.18 -54.42 -27.72
N GLU A 486 40.32 -53.35 -26.93
CA GLU A 486 40.05 -51.97 -27.33
C GLU A 486 40.76 -51.58 -28.64
N SER A 487 41.94 -52.17 -28.93
CA SER A 487 42.68 -51.93 -30.17
C SER A 487 41.95 -52.39 -31.44
N PHE A 488 41.03 -53.36 -31.33
CA PHE A 488 40.22 -53.82 -32.46
C PHE A 488 39.00 -52.93 -32.69
N MET A 489 38.23 -52.63 -31.64
CA MET A 489 37.00 -51.84 -31.75
C MET A 489 37.25 -50.33 -31.79
N GLY A 490 38.43 -49.88 -31.39
CA GLY A 490 38.81 -48.47 -31.40
C GLY A 490 37.86 -47.64 -30.52
N ASN A 491 37.34 -46.53 -31.06
CA ASN A 491 36.37 -45.68 -30.37
C ASN A 491 35.05 -46.40 -30.04
N ARG A 492 34.72 -47.52 -30.71
CA ARG A 492 33.49 -48.29 -30.45
C ARG A 492 33.60 -49.17 -29.20
N SER A 493 34.79 -49.36 -28.64
CA SER A 493 35.01 -50.32 -27.54
C SER A 493 34.23 -50.00 -26.27
N SER A 494 33.81 -48.75 -26.08
CA SER A 494 33.06 -48.32 -24.90
C SER A 494 31.54 -48.42 -25.06
N VAL A 495 31.04 -48.77 -26.24
CA VAL A 495 29.59 -48.76 -26.55
C VAL A 495 29.13 -50.04 -27.25
N TYR A 496 29.88 -50.48 -28.26
CA TYR A 496 29.43 -51.57 -29.10
C TYR A 496 29.72 -52.93 -28.47
N HIS A 497 28.77 -53.85 -28.59
CA HIS A 497 28.99 -55.27 -28.34
C HIS A 497 29.43 -55.96 -29.63
N LEU A 498 30.43 -56.82 -29.56
CA LEU A 498 31.00 -57.52 -30.71
C LEU A 498 30.44 -58.94 -30.83
N VAL A 499 29.74 -59.22 -31.93
CA VAL A 499 29.35 -60.58 -32.31
C VAL A 499 30.26 -61.06 -33.43
N THR A 500 31.06 -62.09 -33.18
CA THR A 500 31.96 -62.65 -34.18
C THR A 500 31.40 -63.92 -34.79
N VAL A 501 31.17 -63.91 -36.10
CA VAL A 501 30.64 -65.06 -36.85
C VAL A 501 31.79 -65.83 -37.48
N VAL A 502 31.99 -67.08 -37.06
CA VAL A 502 33.16 -67.91 -37.44
C VAL A 502 32.77 -69.31 -37.89
N GLY A 503 33.70 -70.03 -38.50
CA GLY A 503 33.56 -71.47 -38.67
C GLY A 503 33.60 -72.17 -37.31
N LEU A 504 32.55 -72.91 -36.94
CA LEU A 504 32.58 -73.81 -35.79
C LEU A 504 32.70 -75.25 -36.28
N ASP A 505 33.57 -76.04 -35.67
CA ASP A 505 33.51 -77.48 -35.82
C ASP A 505 32.32 -78.03 -35.00
N THR A 506 31.61 -79.03 -35.52
CA THR A 506 30.27 -79.46 -35.07
C THR A 506 30.19 -79.90 -33.59
N GLU A 507 31.32 -80.21 -32.95
CA GLU A 507 31.38 -80.53 -31.50
C GLU A 507 31.40 -79.28 -30.59
N TRP A 508 31.57 -78.08 -31.16
CA TRP A 508 31.72 -76.80 -30.45
C TRP A 508 30.62 -75.76 -30.76
N ALA A 509 29.65 -76.12 -31.60
CA ALA A 509 28.48 -75.29 -31.86
C ALA A 509 27.67 -75.03 -30.56
N GLY A 510 27.53 -73.77 -30.16
CA GLY A 510 26.72 -73.34 -29.01
C GLY A 510 27.38 -73.47 -27.62
N ARG A 511 28.72 -73.50 -27.54
CA ARG A 511 29.48 -73.61 -26.27
C ARG A 511 30.31 -72.39 -25.89
N ALA A 512 30.13 -71.27 -26.58
CA ALA A 512 31.05 -70.15 -26.53
C ALA A 512 30.42 -68.87 -25.94
N PRO A 513 29.73 -68.92 -24.78
CA PRO A 513 29.33 -67.71 -24.09
C PRO A 513 30.61 -66.99 -23.64
N ALA A 514 30.83 -65.79 -24.16
CA ALA A 514 31.79 -64.86 -23.60
C ALA A 514 30.98 -63.87 -22.81
N PRO A 515 31.24 -63.73 -21.51
CA PRO A 515 30.73 -62.59 -20.77
C PRO A 515 31.49 -61.33 -21.21
N GLY A 516 30.79 -60.19 -21.18
CA GLY A 516 31.38 -58.87 -21.44
C GLY A 516 30.82 -58.21 -22.70
N THR A 517 31.69 -57.81 -23.62
CA THR A 517 31.32 -57.12 -24.87
C THR A 517 31.53 -58.00 -26.10
N PHE A 518 31.59 -59.33 -25.96
CA PHE A 518 32.06 -60.24 -27.01
C PHE A 518 31.24 -61.54 -27.05
N ALA A 519 30.75 -61.93 -28.23
CA ALA A 519 30.04 -63.19 -28.48
C ALA A 519 30.61 -63.91 -29.72
N VAL A 520 30.49 -65.24 -29.78
CA VAL A 520 30.91 -66.04 -30.93
C VAL A 520 29.77 -66.89 -31.44
N VAL A 521 29.40 -66.71 -32.72
CA VAL A 521 28.27 -67.39 -33.36
C VAL A 521 28.76 -68.28 -34.51
N GLY A 522 28.16 -69.47 -34.64
CA GLY A 522 28.50 -70.45 -35.66
C GLY A 522 27.68 -70.34 -36.95
N THR A 523 28.22 -70.92 -38.02
CA THR A 523 27.79 -70.69 -39.41
C THR A 523 27.03 -71.83 -40.06
N GLN A 524 26.97 -73.02 -39.47
CA GLN A 524 26.64 -74.26 -40.20
C GLN A 524 25.17 -74.72 -40.10
N TYR A 525 24.27 -73.90 -39.55
CA TYR A 525 22.88 -74.31 -39.29
C TYR A 525 21.87 -73.32 -39.88
N HIS A 526 21.45 -73.57 -41.13
CA HIS A 526 20.38 -72.82 -41.81
C HIS A 526 18.99 -73.42 -41.54
N THR A 527 18.79 -74.03 -40.39
CA THR A 527 17.48 -74.54 -40.00
C THR A 527 16.65 -73.40 -39.42
N GLU A 528 15.41 -73.26 -39.86
CA GLU A 528 14.44 -72.36 -39.21
C GLU A 528 13.91 -73.02 -37.94
N PHE A 529 13.80 -72.25 -36.86
CA PHE A 529 13.15 -72.63 -35.62
C PHE A 529 12.03 -71.61 -35.36
N ASP A 530 10.78 -72.10 -35.37
CA ASP A 530 9.57 -71.29 -35.20
C ASP A 530 9.45 -70.07 -36.15
N GLY A 531 10.03 -70.17 -37.35
CA GLY A 531 10.01 -69.10 -38.35
C GLY A 531 11.23 -68.18 -38.33
N THR A 532 12.13 -68.32 -37.35
CA THR A 532 13.38 -67.54 -37.25
C THR A 532 14.61 -68.40 -37.59
N SER A 533 15.63 -67.80 -38.21
CA SER A 533 16.90 -68.51 -38.46
C SER A 533 17.55 -68.97 -37.15
N TYR A 534 17.99 -70.24 -37.08
CA TYR A 534 18.71 -70.76 -35.91
C TYR A 534 20.00 -69.99 -35.59
N ARG A 535 20.61 -69.33 -36.59
CA ARG A 535 21.77 -68.46 -36.38
C ARG A 535 21.38 -67.17 -35.67
N THR A 536 20.26 -66.57 -36.07
CA THR A 536 19.68 -65.39 -35.40
C THR A 536 19.34 -65.73 -33.96
N PHE A 537 18.68 -66.86 -33.73
CA PHE A 537 18.38 -67.35 -32.39
C PHE A 537 19.63 -67.49 -31.49
N ILE A 538 20.70 -68.12 -32.00
CA ILE A 538 21.96 -68.23 -31.26
C ILE A 538 22.58 -66.84 -31.04
N ALA A 539 22.54 -65.95 -32.02
CA ALA A 539 23.10 -64.61 -31.87
C ALA A 539 22.41 -63.82 -30.76
N VAL A 540 21.07 -63.87 -30.68
CA VAL A 540 20.30 -63.26 -29.58
C VAL A 540 20.69 -63.90 -28.25
N HIS A 541 20.71 -65.23 -28.18
CA HIS A 541 21.08 -65.97 -26.97
C HIS A 541 22.48 -65.62 -26.45
N GLU A 542 23.49 -65.62 -27.33
CA GLU A 542 24.87 -65.34 -26.95
C GLU A 542 25.08 -63.86 -26.61
N LEU A 543 24.38 -62.96 -27.29
CA LEU A 543 24.41 -61.54 -26.96
C LEU A 543 23.73 -61.25 -25.62
N LEU A 544 22.66 -61.98 -25.25
CA LEU A 544 22.04 -61.84 -23.93
C LEU A 544 23.04 -62.03 -22.79
N HIS A 545 23.98 -62.99 -22.88
CA HIS A 545 25.06 -63.17 -21.88
C HIS A 545 25.99 -61.95 -21.72
N ASN A 546 25.95 -61.00 -22.67
CA ASN A 546 26.77 -59.78 -22.67
C ASN A 546 26.05 -58.57 -22.03
N VAL A 547 24.71 -58.54 -22.06
CA VAL A 547 23.91 -57.38 -21.57
C VAL A 547 23.24 -57.61 -20.21
N VAL A 548 23.04 -58.86 -19.76
CA VAL A 548 22.36 -59.18 -18.47
C VAL A 548 23.27 -59.16 -17.22
N GLY A 549 24.36 -58.37 -17.24
CA GLY A 549 25.20 -58.06 -16.07
C GLY A 549 26.63 -58.62 -16.06
N ARG A 550 27.50 -58.05 -15.21
CA ARG A 550 28.95 -58.36 -15.18
C ARG A 550 29.24 -59.67 -14.44
N LEU A 551 29.80 -60.64 -15.17
CA LEU A 551 30.37 -61.89 -14.65
C LEU A 551 31.87 -61.71 -14.29
N ASP A 552 32.36 -62.36 -13.24
CA ASP A 552 33.79 -62.38 -12.88
C ASP A 552 34.65 -63.14 -13.90
N GLU A 553 35.98 -63.08 -13.76
CA GLU A 553 36.94 -63.74 -14.67
C GLU A 553 36.77 -65.27 -14.77
N GLU A 554 35.99 -65.88 -13.85
CA GLU A 554 35.65 -67.30 -13.83
C GLU A 554 34.18 -67.59 -14.18
N ASN A 555 33.46 -66.63 -14.79
CA ASN A 555 32.04 -66.72 -15.15
C ASN A 555 31.10 -66.87 -13.94
N ARG A 556 31.30 -66.12 -12.85
CA ARG A 556 30.42 -66.12 -11.65
C ARG A 556 29.95 -64.73 -11.28
N CYS A 557 28.79 -64.63 -10.66
CA CYS A 557 28.28 -63.37 -10.13
C CYS A 557 28.96 -62.99 -8.80
N PRO A 558 29.49 -61.76 -8.67
CA PRO A 558 30.19 -61.35 -7.45
C PRO A 558 29.29 -61.21 -6.20
N SER A 559 28.01 -60.87 -6.39
CA SER A 559 27.09 -60.47 -5.29
C SER A 559 26.14 -61.56 -4.79
N GLU A 560 26.03 -62.72 -5.45
CA GLU A 560 25.17 -63.81 -4.97
C GLU A 560 25.93 -64.95 -4.28
N HIS A 561 25.31 -65.41 -3.18
CA HIS A 561 25.88 -66.24 -2.13
C HIS A 561 26.59 -67.52 -2.57
N GLY A 562 27.82 -67.66 -2.08
CA GLY A 562 28.32 -68.85 -1.37
C GLY A 562 27.75 -70.22 -1.77
N GLY A 563 28.26 -70.80 -2.85
CA GLY A 563 28.52 -72.25 -2.88
C GLY A 563 27.97 -73.01 -4.07
N ARG A 564 28.90 -73.55 -4.86
CA ARG A 564 28.76 -74.71 -5.77
C ARG A 564 27.61 -74.62 -6.78
N GLY A 565 27.95 -74.11 -7.97
CA GLY A 565 27.44 -74.54 -9.28
C GLY A 565 25.93 -74.75 -9.39
N GLY A 566 25.23 -73.75 -9.91
CA GLY A 566 23.86 -73.81 -10.40
C GLY A 566 23.74 -72.97 -11.67
N ALA A 567 22.91 -73.41 -12.59
CA ALA A 567 22.82 -72.93 -13.97
C ALA A 567 22.10 -71.57 -14.08
N TYR A 568 22.80 -70.48 -13.81
CA TYR A 568 22.24 -69.14 -13.90
C TYR A 568 23.18 -68.22 -14.69
N HIS A 569 22.60 -67.38 -15.55
CA HIS A 569 23.28 -66.59 -16.59
C HIS A 569 23.26 -65.08 -16.33
N THR A 570 22.97 -64.62 -15.11
CA THR A 570 22.67 -63.19 -14.85
C THR A 570 23.34 -62.71 -13.58
N CYS A 571 23.93 -61.51 -13.62
CA CYS A 571 24.60 -60.85 -12.48
C CYS A 571 24.08 -59.41 -12.32
N GLU A 572 24.46 -58.70 -11.25
CA GLU A 572 24.17 -57.26 -11.11
C GLU A 572 24.56 -56.48 -12.39
N GLY A 573 23.59 -55.77 -12.97
CA GLY A 573 23.71 -54.98 -14.20
C GLY A 573 22.35 -54.55 -14.76
N TYR A 574 22.39 -53.95 -15.94
CA TYR A 574 21.29 -53.32 -16.71
C TYR A 574 19.92 -54.04 -16.74
N LEU A 575 19.89 -55.37 -16.60
CA LEU A 575 18.68 -56.21 -16.56
C LEU A 575 18.63 -57.05 -15.27
N SER A 576 18.88 -56.42 -14.12
CA SER A 576 18.95 -57.05 -12.78
C SER A 576 17.59 -57.60 -12.30
N TYR A 577 17.65 -58.58 -11.38
CA TYR A 577 16.52 -59.26 -10.70
C TYR A 577 15.55 -58.33 -9.95
N ASP A 578 15.94 -57.08 -9.71
CA ASP A 578 15.21 -56.15 -8.85
C ASP A 578 14.09 -55.37 -9.57
N ASP A 579 13.97 -55.46 -10.90
CA ASP A 579 12.82 -54.97 -11.66
C ASP A 579 11.74 -56.08 -11.78
N PRO A 580 10.51 -55.88 -11.24
CA PRO A 580 9.44 -56.87 -11.30
C PRO A 580 9.05 -57.27 -12.74
N GLY A 581 9.33 -56.43 -13.74
CA GLY A 581 9.13 -56.70 -15.17
C GLY A 581 10.27 -57.51 -15.81
N ALA A 582 11.50 -57.37 -15.32
CA ALA A 582 12.68 -58.10 -15.83
C ALA A 582 12.77 -59.54 -15.30
N ALA A 583 12.16 -59.83 -14.15
CA ALA A 583 12.16 -61.16 -13.54
C ALA A 583 11.54 -62.27 -14.42
N GLN A 584 10.67 -61.91 -15.36
CA GLN A 584 10.09 -62.82 -16.36
C GLN A 584 10.99 -63.03 -17.60
N PHE A 585 12.18 -62.42 -17.68
CA PHE A 585 13.18 -62.62 -18.76
C PHE A 585 14.55 -63.05 -18.25
N LEU A 586 14.71 -63.11 -16.93
CA LEU A 586 15.80 -63.90 -16.36
C LEU A 586 15.60 -65.37 -16.71
N PRO A 587 16.70 -66.13 -16.85
CA PRO A 587 16.78 -67.38 -17.61
C PRO A 587 15.80 -68.47 -17.18
N GLU A 588 15.07 -68.35 -16.08
CA GLU A 588 14.08 -69.36 -15.75
C GLU A 588 12.91 -69.40 -16.74
N SER A 589 12.48 -68.29 -17.36
CA SER A 589 11.40 -68.32 -18.36
C SER A 589 11.91 -68.66 -19.76
N VAL A 590 12.99 -68.02 -20.22
CA VAL A 590 13.60 -68.26 -21.54
C VAL A 590 14.32 -69.61 -21.55
N ALA A 591 15.04 -70.00 -20.50
CA ALA A 591 15.57 -71.37 -20.43
C ALA A 591 14.47 -72.40 -20.16
N ALA A 592 13.38 -72.11 -19.43
CA ALA A 592 12.25 -73.06 -19.36
C ALA A 592 11.51 -73.18 -20.69
N GLU A 593 11.43 -72.12 -21.49
CA GLU A 593 10.86 -72.13 -22.84
C GLU A 593 11.76 -72.89 -23.81
N LEU A 594 13.08 -72.70 -23.75
CA LEU A 594 14.07 -73.48 -24.50
C LEU A 594 14.20 -74.95 -24.07
N GLU A 595 14.00 -75.23 -22.78
CA GLU A 595 13.90 -76.58 -22.24
C GLU A 595 12.55 -77.24 -22.59
N ARG A 596 11.45 -76.48 -22.62
CA ARG A 596 10.10 -76.91 -23.04
C ARG A 596 10.05 -77.22 -24.53
N ASP A 597 10.73 -76.43 -25.35
CA ASP A 597 10.67 -76.50 -26.81
C ASP A 597 11.82 -77.34 -27.41
N GLY A 598 12.65 -77.95 -26.56
CA GLY A 598 13.38 -79.18 -26.88
C GLY A 598 14.80 -79.03 -27.43
N LEU A 599 15.45 -77.87 -27.27
CA LEU A 599 16.75 -77.58 -27.89
C LEU A 599 17.99 -78.15 -27.17
N LEU A 600 17.85 -78.79 -26.00
CA LEU A 600 18.98 -79.39 -25.25
C LEU A 600 19.06 -80.93 -25.26
N LYS A 601 18.32 -81.66 -26.11
CA LYS A 601 18.48 -83.13 -26.24
C LYS A 601 18.36 -83.69 -27.66
N ARG A 602 19.50 -83.73 -28.37
CA ARG A 602 20.20 -84.94 -28.84
C ARG A 602 21.10 -84.62 -30.05
N LEU A 603 22.35 -84.28 -29.78
CA LEU A 603 23.46 -84.73 -30.63
C LEU A 603 23.87 -86.10 -30.11
N GLU A 604 23.32 -87.16 -30.70
CA GLU A 604 23.76 -88.53 -30.45
C GLU A 604 25.15 -88.72 -31.08
N LEU A 605 26.18 -88.77 -30.21
CA LEU A 605 27.47 -89.37 -30.50
C LEU A 605 27.26 -90.83 -30.98
N THR A 606 27.47 -91.08 -32.27
CA THR A 606 27.72 -92.43 -32.79
C THR A 606 29.14 -92.87 -32.46
N ARG A 607 29.26 -94.11 -31.97
CA ARG A 607 30.50 -94.84 -31.65
C ARG A 607 31.55 -94.84 -32.76
#